data_AF-A0A2D6X3K3-F1
#
_entry.id   AF-A0A2D6X3K3-F1
#
_cell.length_a   1.000
_cell.length_b   1.000
_cell.length_c   1.000
_cell.angle_alpha   90.00
_cell.angle_beta   90.00
_cell.angle_gamma   90.00
#
_symmetry.space_group_name_H-M   'P 1'
#
loop_
_entity.id
_entity.type
_entity.pdbx_description
1 polymer ?
#
loop_
_entity_poly.entity_id
_entity_poly.type
_entity_poly.pdbx_seq_one_letter_code
_entity_poly.pdbx_strand_id
1 'polypeptide(L)'
;MVTESLTDTDLVDKITDLHEARASLTALIVEAEAEALQRLREKAGHTLAGSTADLNLVSGRTTYDLGTLHPLLEMLTEDEIAKAWTPEHMEPVPAKWNGQQLNVIARKHGLNTPIGQRITDARIEGAGSLKLVQR
;
A
#
# COMPACT_ATOMS: atom_id res chain seq x y z
N MET A 1 -6.25 57.48 26.54
CA MET A 1 -5.98 56.03 26.36
C MET A 1 -7.31 55.40 26.00
N VAL A 2 -7.57 55.19 24.71
CA VAL A 2 -8.87 54.66 24.24
C VAL A 2 -8.75 53.15 24.24
N THR A 3 -9.44 52.49 25.17
CA THR A 3 -9.66 51.05 25.10
C THR A 3 -10.84 50.83 24.16
N GLU A 4 -10.57 50.54 22.89
CA GLU A 4 -11.60 50.09 21.96
C GLU A 4 -12.19 48.77 22.48
N SER A 5 -13.45 48.83 22.90
CA SER A 5 -14.22 47.65 23.29
C SER A 5 -14.68 46.96 22.01
N LEU A 6 -14.07 45.82 21.69
CA LEU A 6 -14.55 44.92 20.65
C LEU A 6 -15.97 44.46 20.99
N THR A 7 -16.89 44.57 20.04
CA THR A 7 -18.24 44.01 20.18
C THR A 7 -18.21 42.51 19.90
N ASP A 8 -19.19 41.74 20.39
CA ASP A 8 -19.27 40.29 20.17
C ASP A 8 -19.27 39.94 18.66
N THR A 9 -19.84 40.79 17.81
CA THR A 9 -19.82 40.64 16.36
C THR A 9 -18.40 40.79 15.78
N ASP A 10 -17.62 41.77 16.25
CA ASP A 10 -16.23 41.97 15.81
C ASP A 10 -15.31 40.80 16.20
N LEU A 11 -15.63 40.12 17.32
CA LEU A 11 -14.91 38.93 17.76
C LEU A 11 -15.27 37.70 16.90
N VAL A 12 -16.53 37.54 16.51
CA VAL A 12 -16.99 36.46 15.63
C VAL A 12 -16.38 36.58 14.24
N ASP A 13 -16.33 37.79 13.68
CA ASP A 13 -15.73 38.04 12.37
C ASP A 13 -14.22 37.73 12.39
N LYS A 14 -13.51 38.18 13.42
CA LYS A 14 -12.07 37.84 13.60
C LYS A 14 -11.81 36.36 13.77
N ILE A 15 -12.70 35.62 14.46
CA ILE A 15 -12.58 34.17 14.60
C ILE A 15 -12.77 33.48 13.24
N THR A 16 -13.69 33.99 12.42
CA THR A 16 -13.95 33.47 11.07
C THR A 16 -12.75 33.71 10.16
N ASP A 17 -12.19 34.92 10.16
CA ASP A 17 -10.98 35.26 9.41
C ASP A 17 -9.78 34.38 9.82
N LEU A 18 -9.62 34.12 11.12
CA LEU A 18 -8.56 33.25 11.64
C LEU A 18 -8.75 31.78 11.21
N HIS A 19 -9.99 31.29 11.13
CA HIS A 19 -10.28 29.95 10.63
C HIS A 19 -10.00 29.82 9.13
N GLU A 20 -10.35 30.83 8.33
CA GLU A 20 -10.06 30.86 6.90
C GLU A 20 -8.56 30.95 6.62
N ALA A 21 -7.84 31.78 7.38
CA ALA A 21 -6.38 31.87 7.30
C ALA A 21 -5.71 30.54 7.68
N ARG A 22 -6.19 29.86 8.73
CA ARG A 22 -5.69 28.55 9.15
C ARG A 22 -5.96 27.47 8.10
N ALA A 23 -7.14 27.47 7.49
CA ALA A 23 -7.47 26.53 6.41
C ALA A 23 -6.55 26.74 5.20
N SER A 24 -6.31 27.99 4.82
CA SER A 24 -5.42 28.37 3.73
C SER A 24 -3.97 27.96 3.99
N LEU A 25 -3.46 28.19 5.21
CA LEU A 25 -2.12 27.75 5.60
C LEU A 25 -2.00 26.23 5.60
N THR A 26 -3.04 25.50 6.02
CA THR A 26 -3.05 24.04 6.01
C THR A 26 -2.97 23.50 4.58
N ALA A 27 -3.71 24.10 3.64
CA ALA A 27 -3.64 23.74 2.22
C ALA A 27 -2.23 23.95 1.64
N LEU A 28 -1.60 25.08 1.94
CA LEU A 28 -0.23 25.39 1.50
C LEU A 28 0.81 24.42 2.08
N ILE A 29 0.66 24.00 3.33
CA ILE A 29 1.54 22.99 3.95
C ILE A 29 1.41 21.65 3.23
N VAL A 30 0.18 21.20 2.96
CA VAL A 30 -0.06 19.92 2.25
C VAL A 30 0.53 19.96 0.84
N GLU A 31 0.39 21.08 0.13
CA GLU A 31 0.97 21.26 -1.20
C GLU A 31 2.51 21.26 -1.16
N ALA A 32 3.11 21.96 -0.19
CA ALA A 32 4.55 21.97 0.00
C ALA A 32 5.11 20.60 0.40
N GLU A 33 4.40 19.84 1.23
CA GLU A 33 4.76 18.46 1.59
C GLU A 33 4.67 17.53 0.39
N ALA A 34 3.63 17.65 -0.44
CA ALA A 34 3.50 16.87 -1.67
C ALA A 34 4.62 17.20 -2.67
N GLU A 35 4.97 18.48 -2.84
CA GLU A 35 6.07 18.91 -3.69
C GLU A 35 7.43 18.41 -3.15
N ALA A 36 7.65 18.50 -1.84
CA ALA A 36 8.87 17.99 -1.21
C ALA A 36 9.00 16.46 -1.37
N LEU A 37 7.91 15.72 -1.20
CA LEU A 37 7.87 14.27 -1.43
C LEU A 37 8.12 13.92 -2.89
N GLN A 38 7.57 14.69 -3.83
CA GLN A 38 7.82 14.50 -5.25
C GLN A 38 9.30 14.76 -5.58
N ARG A 39 9.87 15.88 -5.12
CA ARG A 39 11.31 16.19 -5.29
C ARG A 39 12.20 15.13 -4.65
N LEU A 40 11.80 14.58 -3.50
CA LEU A 40 12.51 13.47 -2.86
C LEU A 40 12.43 12.19 -3.69
N ARG A 41 11.27 11.86 -4.28
CA ARG A 41 11.13 10.70 -5.19
C ARG A 41 11.97 10.87 -6.45
N GLU A 42 11.95 12.05 -7.05
CA GLU A 42 12.75 12.39 -8.23
C GLU A 42 14.25 12.32 -7.95
N LYS A 43 14.69 12.80 -6.77
CA LYS A 43 16.11 12.73 -6.35
C LYS A 43 16.53 11.35 -5.85
N ALA A 44 15.66 10.61 -5.15
CA ALA A 44 15.93 9.25 -4.70
C ALA A 44 16.02 8.26 -5.88
N GLY A 45 15.47 8.62 -7.04
CA GLY A 45 15.57 7.84 -8.28
C GLY A 45 16.97 7.80 -8.91
N HIS A 46 17.91 8.66 -8.51
CA HIS A 46 19.21 8.75 -9.18
C HIS A 46 20.38 8.89 -8.20
N THR A 47 21.09 7.78 -7.97
CA THR A 47 22.51 7.67 -7.63
C THR A 47 23.02 8.42 -6.38
N LEU A 48 23.31 7.66 -5.32
CA LEU A 48 24.34 8.01 -4.34
C LEU A 48 25.69 8.10 -5.06
N ALA A 49 26.11 9.32 -5.39
CA ALA A 49 27.46 9.56 -5.89
C ALA A 49 28.48 9.23 -4.79
N GLY A 50 29.32 8.22 -5.02
CA GLY A 50 30.51 7.98 -4.21
C GLY A 50 30.55 6.68 -3.42
N SER A 51 30.22 5.53 -4.02
CA SER A 51 30.86 4.23 -3.76
C SER A 51 30.24 3.20 -4.71
N THR A 52 31.04 2.25 -5.19
CA THR A 52 30.74 1.20 -6.19
C THR A 52 29.70 0.18 -5.70
N ALA A 53 28.49 0.64 -5.40
CA ALA A 53 27.42 -0.20 -4.90
C ALA A 53 26.06 0.20 -5.50
N ASP A 54 25.52 -0.69 -6.33
CA ASP A 54 24.16 -0.56 -6.84
C ASP A 54 23.19 -1.00 -5.72
N LEU A 55 22.33 -0.09 -5.22
CA LEU A 55 21.25 -0.44 -4.29
C LEU A 55 20.06 -0.97 -5.08
N ASN A 56 19.84 -2.29 -5.02
CA ASN A 56 18.69 -2.93 -5.64
C ASN A 56 17.58 -3.14 -4.63
N LEU A 57 16.38 -2.63 -4.92
CA LEU A 57 15.17 -2.97 -4.19
C LEU A 57 14.74 -4.38 -4.63
N VAL A 58 14.85 -5.35 -3.73
CA VAL A 58 14.38 -6.72 -3.95
C VAL A 58 13.06 -6.89 -3.23
N SER A 59 11.97 -7.08 -3.97
CA SER A 59 10.66 -7.36 -3.39
C SER A 59 10.71 -8.62 -2.53
N GLY A 60 10.10 -8.55 -1.35
CA GLY A 60 9.97 -9.71 -0.48
C GLY A 60 9.10 -10.80 -1.11
N ARG A 61 9.13 -12.01 -0.54
CA ARG A 61 8.29 -13.11 -1.02
C ARG A 61 6.81 -12.74 -0.83
N THR A 62 6.06 -12.69 -1.92
CA THR A 62 4.61 -12.48 -1.90
C THR A 62 3.93 -13.56 -1.06
N THR A 63 3.08 -13.14 -0.13
CA THR A 63 2.19 -13.99 0.64
C THR A 63 0.74 -13.70 0.26
N TYR A 64 -0.20 -14.46 0.81
CA TYR A 64 -1.62 -14.29 0.52
C TYR A 64 -2.44 -14.28 1.80
N ASP A 65 -3.48 -13.46 1.83
CA ASP A 65 -4.49 -13.50 2.86
C ASP A 65 -5.39 -14.74 2.68
N LEU A 66 -5.39 -15.62 3.68
CA LEU A 66 -6.21 -16.83 3.69
C LEU A 66 -7.71 -16.50 3.73
N GLY A 67 -8.11 -15.46 4.46
CA GLY A 67 -9.53 -15.10 4.61
C GLY A 67 -10.14 -14.68 3.27
N THR A 68 -9.40 -13.87 2.51
CA THR A 68 -9.83 -13.40 1.18
C THR A 68 -9.86 -14.53 0.13
N LEU A 69 -9.01 -15.55 0.28
CA LEU A 69 -8.98 -16.72 -0.63
C LEU A 69 -9.92 -17.85 -0.26
N HIS A 70 -10.44 -17.90 0.97
CA HIS A 70 -11.31 -19.00 1.43
C HIS A 70 -12.50 -19.30 0.49
N PRO A 71 -13.20 -18.30 -0.06
CA PRO A 71 -14.30 -18.54 -1.01
C PRO A 71 -13.90 -19.26 -2.31
N LEU A 72 -12.61 -19.27 -2.67
CA LEU A 72 -12.15 -20.01 -3.86
C LEU A 72 -12.34 -21.52 -3.73
N LEU A 73 -12.46 -22.04 -2.50
CA LEU A 73 -12.75 -23.47 -2.27
C LEU A 73 -14.12 -23.88 -2.81
N GLU A 74 -15.07 -22.95 -2.94
CA GLU A 74 -16.40 -23.21 -3.49
C GLU A 74 -16.49 -22.89 -4.99
N MET A 75 -15.57 -22.07 -5.51
CA MET A 75 -15.58 -21.57 -6.89
C MET A 75 -14.71 -22.38 -7.85
N LEU A 76 -13.67 -23.03 -7.33
CA LEU A 76 -12.71 -23.81 -8.11
C LEU A 76 -13.09 -25.29 -8.15
N THR A 77 -12.57 -26.01 -9.13
CA THR A 77 -12.72 -27.46 -9.16
C THR A 77 -11.81 -28.14 -8.12
N GLU A 78 -12.17 -29.34 -7.68
CA GLU A 78 -11.37 -30.11 -6.71
C GLU A 78 -9.90 -30.29 -7.15
N ASP A 79 -9.66 -30.50 -8.46
CA ASP A 79 -8.31 -30.63 -9.02
C ASP A 79 -7.50 -29.32 -8.94
N GLU A 80 -8.14 -28.17 -9.13
CA GLU A 80 -7.49 -26.87 -8.99
C GLU A 80 -7.15 -26.58 -7.52
N ILE A 81 -8.07 -26.93 -6.61
CA ILE A 81 -7.88 -26.80 -5.16
C ILE A 81 -6.73 -27.70 -4.71
N ALA A 82 -6.70 -28.97 -5.09
CA ALA A 82 -5.64 -29.91 -4.68
C ALA A 82 -4.23 -29.46 -5.12
N LYS A 83 -4.13 -28.72 -6.23
CA LYS A 83 -2.85 -28.17 -6.73
C LYS A 83 -2.43 -26.89 -6.01
N ALA A 84 -3.39 -26.06 -5.61
CA ALA A 84 -3.11 -24.72 -5.11
C ALA A 84 -3.25 -24.57 -3.58
N TRP A 85 -3.97 -25.47 -2.91
CA TRP A 85 -4.27 -25.41 -1.48
C TRP A 85 -3.65 -26.58 -0.73
N THR A 86 -2.94 -26.27 0.36
CA THR A 86 -2.50 -27.26 1.34
C THR A 86 -3.33 -27.06 2.61
N PRO A 87 -4.21 -28.01 2.97
CA PRO A 87 -5.01 -27.91 4.18
C PRO A 87 -4.14 -28.03 5.44
N GLU A 88 -4.68 -27.60 6.58
CA GLU A 88 -4.05 -27.81 7.88
C GLU A 88 -3.96 -29.31 8.19
N HIS A 89 -2.80 -29.75 8.69
CA HIS A 89 -2.57 -31.15 9.07
C HIS A 89 -2.51 -31.27 10.61
N MET A 90 -2.49 -32.50 11.12
CA MET A 90 -2.37 -32.79 12.55
C MET A 90 -1.03 -32.30 13.16
N GLU A 91 0.00 -32.12 12.34
CA GLU A 91 1.24 -31.42 12.70
C GLU A 91 1.09 -29.91 12.42
N PRO A 92 1.83 -29.01 13.09
CA PRO A 92 1.58 -27.56 13.07
C PRO A 92 2.06 -26.91 11.77
N VAL A 93 1.56 -27.39 10.64
CA VAL A 93 1.72 -26.80 9.33
C VAL A 93 0.44 -26.00 9.07
N PRO A 94 0.49 -24.67 9.18
CA PRO A 94 -0.68 -23.85 8.93
C PRO A 94 -1.12 -24.01 7.47
N ALA A 95 -2.43 -23.97 7.26
CA ALA A 95 -3.00 -24.07 5.94
C ALA A 95 -2.46 -22.96 5.02
N LYS A 96 -2.18 -23.29 3.76
CA LYS A 96 -1.45 -22.38 2.86
C LYS A 96 -1.86 -22.52 1.41
N TRP A 97 -1.96 -21.37 0.74
CA TRP A 97 -2.05 -21.29 -0.71
C TRP A 97 -0.68 -21.22 -1.39
N ASN A 98 -0.55 -21.91 -2.50
CA ASN A 98 0.62 -21.84 -3.38
C ASN A 98 0.43 -20.72 -4.42
N GLY A 99 1.16 -19.62 -4.24
CA GLY A 99 1.10 -18.45 -5.12
C GLY A 99 1.42 -18.73 -6.59
N GLN A 100 2.30 -19.69 -6.89
CA GLN A 100 2.59 -20.04 -8.29
C GLN A 100 1.37 -20.66 -8.98
N GLN A 101 0.67 -21.53 -8.27
CA GLN A 101 -0.53 -22.20 -8.78
C GLN A 101 -1.71 -21.23 -8.83
N LEU A 102 -1.86 -20.34 -7.85
CA LEU A 102 -2.84 -19.25 -7.90
C LEU A 102 -2.66 -18.35 -9.13
N ASN A 103 -1.42 -18.02 -9.51
CA ASN A 103 -1.17 -17.24 -10.72
C ASN A 103 -1.57 -17.99 -12.00
N VAL A 104 -1.39 -19.32 -12.04
CA VAL A 104 -1.84 -20.15 -13.16
C VAL A 104 -3.37 -20.16 -13.23
N ILE A 105 -4.04 -20.35 -12.09
CA ILE A 105 -5.50 -20.33 -11.97
C ILE A 105 -6.06 -18.96 -12.40
N ALA A 106 -5.49 -17.86 -11.90
CA ALA A 106 -5.92 -16.50 -12.26
C ALA A 106 -5.79 -16.23 -13.77
N ARG A 107 -4.74 -16.75 -14.42
CA ARG A 107 -4.59 -16.65 -15.89
C ARG A 107 -5.57 -17.53 -16.65
N LYS A 108 -5.82 -18.75 -16.14
CA LYS A 108 -6.75 -19.71 -16.77
C LYS A 108 -8.19 -19.18 -16.78
N HIS A 109 -8.64 -18.63 -15.66
CA HIS A 109 -9.99 -18.06 -15.52
C HIS A 109 -10.08 -16.63 -16.04
N GLY A 110 -8.95 -15.90 -16.09
CA GLY A 110 -8.87 -14.52 -16.54
C GLY A 110 -8.89 -13.53 -15.37
N LEU A 111 -8.04 -12.49 -15.45
CA LEU A 111 -7.81 -11.54 -14.35
C LEU A 111 -9.04 -10.69 -13.99
N ASN A 112 -9.95 -10.48 -14.93
CA ASN A 112 -11.16 -9.67 -14.73
C ASN A 112 -12.37 -10.49 -14.24
N THR A 113 -12.19 -11.78 -13.95
CA THR A 113 -13.25 -12.62 -13.39
C THR A 113 -13.27 -12.54 -11.87
N PRO A 114 -14.36 -12.96 -11.20
CA PRO A 114 -14.42 -13.02 -9.75
C PRO A 114 -13.27 -13.85 -9.12
N ILE A 115 -12.80 -14.89 -9.80
CA ILE A 115 -11.65 -15.70 -9.35
C ILE A 115 -10.35 -14.89 -9.47
N GLY A 116 -10.10 -14.27 -10.62
CA GLY A 116 -8.90 -13.47 -10.87
C GLY A 116 -8.78 -12.26 -9.94
N GLN A 117 -9.90 -11.57 -9.68
CA GLN A 117 -9.96 -10.45 -8.76
C GLN A 117 -9.65 -10.88 -7.33
N ARG A 118 -10.30 -11.94 -6.81
CA ARG A 118 -10.01 -12.46 -5.46
C ARG A 118 -8.55 -12.82 -5.24
N ILE A 119 -7.92 -13.45 -6.24
CA ILE A 119 -6.49 -13.81 -6.17
C ILE A 119 -5.60 -12.56 -6.14
N THR A 120 -6.00 -11.51 -6.85
CA THR A 120 -5.28 -10.23 -6.88
C THR A 120 -5.44 -9.48 -5.56
N ASP A 121 -6.67 -9.40 -5.04
CA ASP A 121 -6.99 -8.69 -3.80
C ASP A 121 -6.36 -9.36 -2.58
N ALA A 122 -6.27 -10.69 -2.58
CA ALA A 122 -5.63 -11.44 -1.51
C ALA A 122 -4.09 -11.31 -1.48
N ARG A 123 -3.48 -10.69 -2.49
CA ARG A 123 -2.03 -10.66 -2.65
C ARG A 123 -1.41 -9.67 -1.66
N ILE A 124 -0.55 -10.17 -0.78
CA ILE A 124 0.22 -9.36 0.16
C ILE A 124 1.66 -9.29 -0.36
N GLU A 125 2.07 -8.11 -0.82
CA GLU A 125 3.45 -7.88 -1.23
C GLU A 125 4.38 -7.98 -0.03
N GLY A 126 5.42 -8.80 -0.14
CA GLY A 126 6.41 -8.94 0.91
C GLY A 126 7.22 -7.66 1.04
N ALA A 127 7.57 -7.27 2.27
CA ALA A 127 8.41 -6.10 2.52
C ALA A 127 9.68 -6.15 1.65
N GLY A 128 9.90 -5.10 0.86
CA GLY A 128 11.09 -4.98 0.03
C GLY A 128 12.34 -4.88 0.91
N SER A 129 13.42 -5.55 0.50
CA SER A 129 14.73 -5.44 1.12
C SER A 129 15.69 -4.75 0.17
N LEU A 130 16.39 -3.73 0.66
CA LEU A 130 17.48 -3.09 -0.08
C LEU A 130 18.69 -4.02 -0.06
N LYS A 131 19.12 -4.48 -1.23
CA LYS A 131 20.35 -5.26 -1.37
C LYS A 131 21.43 -4.41 -2.03
N LEU A 132 22.59 -4.37 -1.39
CA LEU A 132 23.80 -3.81 -1.94
C LEU A 132 24.38 -4.82 -2.95
N VAL A 133 24.51 -4.43 -4.21
CA VAL A 133 25.25 -5.21 -5.21
C VAL A 133 26.60 -4.54 -5.44
N GLN A 134 27.66 -5.20 -4.98
CA GLN A 134 29.05 -4.80 -5.25
C GLN A 134 29.45 -5.41 -6.60
N ARG A 135 29.98 -4.59 -7.50
CA ARG A 135 30.59 -5.04 -8.77
C ARG A 135 32.07 -5.32 -8.61
#